data_AF-A0A9P0D5L6-F1
#
_entry.id   AF-A0A9P0D5L6-F1
#
_cell.length_a   1.000
_cell.length_b   1.000
_cell.length_c   1.000
_cell.angle_alpha   90.00
_cell.angle_beta   90.00
_cell.angle_gamma   90.00
#
_symmetry.space_group_name_H-M   'P 1'
#
loop_
_entity.id
_entity.type
_entity.pdbx_description
1 polymer ?
#
loop_
_entity_poly.entity_id
_entity_poly.type
_entity_poly.pdbx_seq_one_letter_code
_entity_poly.pdbx_strand_id
1 'polypeptide(L)'
;MDPLYVVPETILGQLRCALCDSYLSVPPVALISEDGNQYKCGRCSSIKTVINTRATIYESLAKLMSFPCNFADCGKKIPFVDVRDHEKVCEQRTVICPKANCNETIKVQKIGSHFKEKHNDSYHQNIFFIKNVYAYYNIDVLEKNGKTYVSFFDFDDVNFGLSVCSTDPTDNSLYEIKLKSEKSNFGITINSQNVILFNEREHCFKCVSSTCKSKFHIYKDNKKEISKRMTTKINRDCVKRMFGPGLITYTINIVEEAKEDKSAKDESKVELKDAIIRKAKKIFLQLLECPLCKEYMSPPIYQCLTGHTICNTCKPKLTKCPTCEELIQKTRNYTLEELSKKVELPTEEKKSKNEMNFKRSVDENGTEPDVPAKVQKS
;
A
#
# COMPACT_ATOMS: atom_id res chain seq x y z
N MET A 1 -3.71 -11.70 -10.72
CA MET A 1 -2.44 -12.37 -11.06
C MET A 1 -2.39 -13.54 -10.10
N ASP A 2 -2.46 -14.78 -10.55
CA ASP A 2 -2.11 -15.85 -9.62
C ASP A 2 -0.60 -15.73 -9.34
N PRO A 3 -0.20 -15.78 -8.07
CA PRO A 3 1.20 -15.64 -7.70
C PRO A 3 2.02 -16.77 -8.34
N LEU A 4 3.09 -16.43 -9.04
CA LEU A 4 4.01 -17.42 -9.60
C LEU A 4 4.73 -18.23 -8.51
N TYR A 5 4.84 -17.67 -7.29
CA TYR A 5 5.56 -18.28 -6.19
C TYR A 5 4.91 -18.01 -4.83
N VAL A 6 4.59 -19.06 -4.09
CA VAL A 6 4.21 -18.96 -2.68
C VAL A 6 5.49 -18.94 -1.85
N VAL A 7 5.63 -17.95 -0.98
CA VAL A 7 6.81 -17.88 -0.09
C VAL A 7 6.80 -19.07 0.87
N PRO A 8 7.87 -19.89 0.93
CA PRO A 8 7.99 -20.98 1.90
C PRO A 8 7.99 -20.46 3.35
N GLU A 9 7.42 -21.22 4.28
CA GLU A 9 7.34 -20.86 5.70
C GLU A 9 8.70 -20.58 6.34
N THR A 10 9.74 -21.30 5.91
CA THR A 10 11.12 -21.12 6.38
C THR A 10 11.66 -19.71 6.09
N ILE A 11 11.22 -19.09 4.98
CA ILE A 11 11.64 -17.74 4.57
C ILE A 11 10.72 -16.67 5.17
N LEU A 12 9.44 -16.99 5.38
CA LEU A 12 8.47 -16.06 5.95
C LEU A 12 8.88 -15.52 7.32
N GLY A 13 9.59 -16.32 8.13
CA GLY A 13 10.14 -15.87 9.41
C GLY A 13 11.17 -14.73 9.29
N GLN A 14 11.91 -14.68 8.18
CA GLN A 14 12.94 -13.66 7.92
C GLN A 14 12.35 -12.42 7.23
N LEU A 15 11.22 -12.57 6.54
CA LEU A 15 10.52 -11.47 5.86
C LEU A 15 9.54 -10.76 6.77
N ARG A 16 9.97 -10.39 7.98
CA ARG A 16 9.16 -9.69 8.97
C ARG A 16 9.60 -8.24 9.14
N CYS A 17 8.62 -7.38 9.30
CA CYS A 17 8.84 -5.98 9.63
C CYS A 17 9.42 -5.88 11.05
N ALA A 18 10.58 -5.26 11.20
CA ALA A 18 11.22 -5.04 12.51
C ALA A 18 10.36 -4.16 13.46
N LEU A 19 9.35 -3.47 12.91
CA LEU A 19 8.45 -2.61 13.67
C LEU A 19 7.16 -3.34 14.06
N CYS A 20 6.38 -3.84 13.11
CA CYS A 20 5.06 -4.41 13.41
C CYS A 20 5.01 -5.93 13.42
N ASP A 21 6.14 -6.61 13.18
CA ASP A 21 6.29 -8.06 13.08
C ASP A 21 5.44 -8.75 11.99
N SER A 22 4.58 -8.00 11.30
CA SER A 22 3.86 -8.45 10.11
C SER A 22 4.81 -8.73 8.97
N TYR A 23 4.39 -9.58 8.03
CA TYR A 23 5.18 -9.85 6.84
C TYR A 23 5.49 -8.55 6.07
N LEU A 24 6.66 -8.50 5.42
CA LEU A 24 7.10 -7.44 4.51
C LEU A 24 6.30 -7.41 3.19
N SER A 25 5.00 -7.71 3.28
CA SER A 25 4.08 -7.97 2.19
C SER A 25 3.30 -6.73 1.71
N VAL A 26 3.57 -5.55 2.28
CA VAL A 26 2.93 -4.28 1.90
C VAL A 26 4.01 -3.24 1.62
N PRO A 27 4.06 -2.63 0.41
CA PRO A 27 5.00 -1.56 0.08
C PRO A 27 4.56 -0.21 0.69
N PRO A 28 5.41 0.83 0.76
CA PRO A 28 6.84 0.76 0.49
C PRO A 28 7.56 -0.05 1.57
N VAL A 29 8.53 -0.87 1.18
CA VAL A 29 9.42 -1.57 2.10
C VAL A 29 10.74 -0.83 2.15
N ALA A 30 11.26 -0.55 3.34
CA ALA A 30 12.48 0.23 3.52
C ALA A 30 13.41 -0.41 4.53
N LEU A 31 14.71 -0.42 4.23
CA LEU A 31 15.78 -0.74 5.17
C LEU A 31 15.90 0.39 6.21
N ILE A 32 16.04 0.01 7.48
CA ILE A 32 16.07 0.94 8.61
C ILE A 32 17.27 0.78 9.54
N SER A 33 18.19 -0.13 9.24
CA SER A 33 19.42 -0.37 10.02
C SER A 33 20.67 -0.30 9.15
N GLU A 34 21.80 0.05 9.79
CA GLU A 34 23.12 0.11 9.14
C GLU A 34 23.66 -1.28 8.77
N ASP A 35 23.31 -2.29 9.57
CA ASP A 35 23.74 -3.68 9.37
C ASP A 35 23.01 -4.39 8.21
N GLY A 36 22.03 -3.73 7.58
CA GLY A 36 21.30 -4.29 6.45
C GLY A 36 20.19 -5.29 6.81
N ASN A 37 19.95 -5.57 8.09
CA ASN A 37 19.09 -6.69 8.49
C ASN A 37 17.65 -6.29 8.87
N GLN A 38 17.38 -5.01 9.14
CA GLN A 38 16.08 -4.57 9.62
C GLN A 38 15.31 -3.79 8.56
N TYR A 39 14.10 -4.25 8.27
CA TYR A 39 13.21 -3.62 7.31
C TYR A 39 11.90 -3.17 7.97
N LYS A 40 11.34 -2.06 7.51
CA LYS A 40 9.95 -1.68 7.79
C LYS A 40 9.08 -1.87 6.57
N CYS A 41 7.84 -2.34 6.78
CA CYS A 41 6.84 -2.44 5.72
C CYS A 41 6.03 -1.15 5.57
N GLY A 42 5.21 -1.10 4.54
CA GLY A 42 4.37 0.06 4.22
C GLY A 42 3.29 0.38 5.24
N ARG A 43 2.89 -0.60 6.07
CA ARG A 43 2.00 -0.38 7.24
C ARG A 43 2.65 0.55 8.27
N CYS A 44 3.98 0.62 8.25
CA CYS A 44 4.82 1.42 9.12
C CYS A 44 5.48 2.60 8.39
N SER A 45 5.05 2.92 7.16
CA SER A 45 5.68 3.95 6.32
C SER A 45 5.75 5.33 6.98
N SER A 46 4.79 5.67 7.83
CA SER A 46 4.74 6.95 8.54
C SER A 46 5.68 7.04 9.75
N ILE A 47 6.28 5.94 10.19
CA ILE A 47 7.24 5.94 11.31
C ILE A 47 8.59 6.44 10.78
N LYS A 48 9.08 7.52 11.37
CA LYS A 48 10.41 8.08 11.06
C LYS A 48 11.50 7.20 11.67
N THR A 49 12.52 6.92 10.87
CA THR A 49 13.69 6.12 11.24
C THR A 49 14.94 6.86 10.76
N VAL A 50 16.07 6.70 11.45
CA VAL A 50 17.34 7.35 11.10
C VAL A 50 17.76 6.98 9.67
N ILE A 51 17.67 5.69 9.35
CA ILE A 51 17.85 5.16 7.99
C ILE A 51 16.48 4.82 7.41
N ASN A 52 16.28 5.14 6.14
CA ASN A 52 15.00 4.92 5.47
C ASN A 52 15.21 4.74 3.95
N THR A 53 15.96 3.71 3.57
CA THR A 53 16.28 3.45 2.17
C THR A 53 15.28 2.46 1.59
N ARG A 54 14.54 2.87 0.54
CA ARG A 54 13.52 2.01 -0.08
C ARG A 54 14.16 0.79 -0.73
N ALA A 55 13.65 -0.40 -0.40
CA ALA A 55 14.11 -1.68 -0.91
C ALA A 55 13.42 -2.01 -2.25
N THR A 56 13.74 -1.26 -3.30
CA THR A 56 13.10 -1.40 -4.63
C THR A 56 13.30 -2.76 -5.29
N ILE A 57 14.47 -3.38 -5.11
CA ILE A 57 14.77 -4.73 -5.59
C ILE A 57 13.85 -5.75 -4.90
N TYR A 58 13.75 -5.67 -3.57
CA TYR A 58 12.83 -6.51 -2.80
C TYR A 58 11.38 -6.34 -3.29
N GLU A 59 10.90 -5.10 -3.43
CA GLU A 59 9.54 -4.84 -3.92
C GLU A 59 9.31 -5.39 -5.34
N SER A 60 10.35 -5.39 -6.19
CA SER A 60 10.25 -5.90 -7.55
C SER A 60 10.15 -7.43 -7.59
N LEU A 61 10.89 -8.12 -6.72
CA LEU A 61 10.78 -9.58 -6.53
C LEU A 61 9.47 -9.96 -5.83
N ALA A 62 9.07 -9.20 -4.81
CA ALA A 62 7.86 -9.46 -4.02
C ALA A 62 6.59 -9.42 -4.88
N LYS A 63 6.54 -8.60 -5.94
CA LYS A 63 5.42 -8.60 -6.91
C LYS A 63 5.17 -9.96 -7.58
N LEU A 64 6.15 -10.85 -7.61
CA LEU A 64 6.02 -12.21 -8.15
C LEU A 64 5.62 -13.24 -7.08
N MET A 65 5.48 -12.80 -5.82
CA MET A 65 5.29 -13.65 -4.65
C MET A 65 3.87 -13.51 -4.07
N SER A 66 3.41 -14.56 -3.41
CA SER A 66 2.24 -14.55 -2.54
C SER A 66 2.59 -14.74 -1.08
N PHE A 67 1.98 -13.92 -0.23
CA PHE A 67 2.16 -13.94 1.20
C PHE A 67 0.90 -14.47 1.87
N PRO A 68 1.01 -15.28 2.94
CA PRO A 68 -0.14 -15.56 3.77
C PRO A 68 -0.67 -14.28 4.39
N CYS A 69 -1.99 -14.23 4.58
CA CYS A 69 -2.63 -13.17 5.34
C CYS A 69 -2.06 -13.10 6.76
N ASN A 70 -1.89 -11.89 7.30
CA ASN A 70 -1.44 -11.71 8.70
C ASN A 70 -2.51 -12.13 9.72
N PHE A 71 -3.77 -12.27 9.33
CA PHE A 71 -4.84 -12.75 10.21
C PHE A 71 -4.85 -14.28 10.18
N ALA A 72 -4.48 -14.90 11.31
CA ALA A 72 -4.21 -16.34 11.42
C ALA A 72 -5.36 -17.22 10.87
N ASP A 73 -6.61 -16.84 11.15
CA ASP A 73 -7.80 -17.60 10.75
C ASP A 73 -8.15 -17.45 9.25
N CYS A 74 -7.46 -16.59 8.50
CA CYS A 74 -7.81 -16.32 7.11
C CYS A 74 -7.35 -17.45 6.16
N GLY A 75 -6.16 -18.00 6.37
CA GLY A 75 -5.58 -19.07 5.55
C GLY A 75 -5.27 -18.71 4.09
N LYS A 76 -5.72 -17.56 3.58
CA LYS A 76 -5.52 -17.13 2.19
C LYS A 76 -4.07 -16.71 1.94
N LYS A 77 -3.55 -17.09 0.78
CA LYS A 77 -2.28 -16.64 0.21
C LYS A 77 -2.59 -15.58 -0.84
N ILE A 78 -2.04 -14.39 -0.66
CA ILE A 78 -2.44 -13.20 -1.40
C ILE A 78 -1.23 -12.63 -2.16
N PRO A 79 -1.36 -12.30 -3.45
CA PRO A 79 -0.30 -11.66 -4.21
C PRO A 79 0.15 -10.36 -3.52
N PHE A 80 1.45 -10.09 -3.48
CA PHE A 80 2.02 -8.90 -2.83
C PHE A 80 1.32 -7.58 -3.20
N VAL A 81 0.88 -7.45 -4.45
CA VAL A 81 0.18 -6.25 -4.94
C VAL A 81 -1.21 -6.07 -4.32
N ASP A 82 -1.84 -7.16 -3.90
CA ASP A 82 -3.23 -7.20 -3.42
C ASP A 82 -3.33 -7.31 -1.89
N VAL A 83 -2.22 -7.60 -1.18
CA VAL A 83 -2.24 -7.84 0.28
C VAL A 83 -2.87 -6.67 1.04
N ARG A 84 -2.54 -5.42 0.69
CA ARG A 84 -3.09 -4.25 1.38
C ARG A 84 -4.61 -4.17 1.23
N ASP A 85 -5.11 -4.42 0.03
CA ASP A 85 -6.54 -4.32 -0.24
C ASP A 85 -7.30 -5.50 0.35
N HIS A 86 -6.72 -6.71 0.31
CA HIS A 86 -7.23 -7.86 1.03
C HIS A 86 -7.37 -7.58 2.53
N GLU A 87 -6.34 -7.03 3.18
CA GLU A 87 -6.38 -6.76 4.63
C GLU A 87 -7.54 -5.84 5.04
N LYS A 88 -7.96 -4.91 4.17
CA LYS A 88 -9.11 -4.03 4.42
C LYS A 88 -10.44 -4.78 4.46
N VAL A 89 -10.59 -5.79 3.61
CA VAL A 89 -11.84 -6.55 3.39
C VAL A 89 -11.82 -7.94 4.04
N CYS A 90 -10.76 -8.31 4.73
CA CYS A 90 -10.61 -9.64 5.31
C CYS A 90 -11.64 -9.86 6.44
N GLU A 91 -12.43 -10.92 6.34
CA GLU A 91 -13.42 -11.32 7.35
C GLU A 91 -12.79 -11.67 8.71
N GLN A 92 -11.51 -12.05 8.70
CA GLN A 92 -10.74 -12.36 9.90
C GLN A 92 -9.98 -11.15 10.43
N ARG A 93 -10.21 -9.95 9.87
CA ARG A 93 -9.61 -8.72 10.37
C ARG A 93 -10.07 -8.47 11.80
N THR A 94 -9.11 -8.45 12.70
CA THR A 94 -9.31 -8.14 14.12
C THR A 94 -8.67 -6.82 14.50
N VAL A 95 -9.27 -6.14 15.47
CA VAL A 95 -8.73 -4.94 16.11
C VAL A 95 -8.82 -5.08 17.62
N ILE A 96 -7.95 -4.37 18.33
CA ILE A 96 -8.13 -4.18 19.78
C ILE A 96 -9.27 -3.18 19.96
N CYS A 97 -10.21 -3.47 20.87
CA CYS A 97 -11.32 -2.58 21.16
C CYS A 97 -10.82 -1.14 21.38
N PRO A 98 -11.41 -0.14 20.68
CA PRO A 98 -10.93 1.22 20.76
C PRO A 98 -11.37 1.94 22.05
N LYS A 99 -12.27 1.38 22.87
CA LYS A 99 -12.71 1.99 24.13
C LYS A 99 -11.57 2.05 25.16
N ALA A 100 -11.54 3.13 25.94
CA ALA A 100 -10.65 3.26 27.08
C ALA A 100 -10.77 2.05 28.02
N ASN A 101 -9.65 1.54 28.52
CA ASN A 101 -9.58 0.43 29.47
C ASN A 101 -10.15 -0.92 28.96
N CYS A 102 -10.48 -1.03 27.67
CA CYS A 102 -10.75 -2.32 27.02
C CYS A 102 -9.53 -2.78 26.23
N ASN A 103 -9.15 -4.05 26.39
CA ASN A 103 -8.00 -4.65 25.70
C ASN A 103 -8.39 -5.90 24.90
N GLU A 104 -9.69 -6.13 24.71
CA GLU A 104 -10.16 -7.30 23.98
C GLU A 104 -9.86 -7.17 22.48
N THR A 105 -9.38 -8.26 21.89
CA THR A 105 -9.23 -8.39 20.44
C THR A 105 -10.54 -8.89 19.86
N ILE A 106 -11.14 -8.10 18.98
CA ILE A 106 -12.45 -8.37 18.38
C ILE A 106 -12.37 -8.31 16.87
N LYS A 107 -13.20 -9.10 16.17
CA LYS A 107 -13.37 -8.95 14.72
C LYS A 107 -14.00 -7.59 14.43
N VAL A 108 -13.54 -6.92 13.37
CA VAL A 108 -14.03 -5.57 13.01
C VAL A 108 -15.54 -5.55 12.80
N GLN A 109 -16.08 -6.59 12.18
CA GLN A 109 -17.52 -6.77 11.95
C GLN A 109 -18.33 -6.92 13.25
N LYS A 110 -17.69 -7.26 14.38
CA LYS A 110 -18.32 -7.47 15.68
C LYS A 110 -18.15 -6.28 16.63
N ILE A 111 -17.63 -5.16 16.16
CA ILE A 111 -17.47 -3.95 17.00
C ILE A 111 -18.83 -3.47 17.53
N GLY A 112 -19.87 -3.45 16.70
CA GLY A 112 -21.23 -3.03 17.10
C GLY A 112 -21.77 -3.86 18.26
N SER A 113 -21.83 -5.19 18.08
CA SER A 113 -22.28 -6.12 19.13
C SER A 113 -21.44 -6.05 20.40
N HIS A 114 -20.11 -5.95 20.27
CA HIS A 114 -19.22 -5.80 21.43
C HIS A 114 -19.53 -4.54 22.24
N PHE A 115 -19.73 -3.40 21.57
CA PHE A 115 -20.08 -2.15 22.26
C PHE A 115 -21.47 -2.24 22.90
N LYS A 116 -22.45 -2.83 22.21
CA LYS A 116 -23.79 -3.06 22.78
C LYS A 116 -23.76 -3.86 24.08
N GLU A 117 -22.91 -4.89 24.15
CA GLU A 117 -22.82 -5.79 25.32
C GLU A 117 -21.94 -5.23 26.44
N LYS A 118 -20.77 -4.67 26.10
CA LYS A 118 -19.73 -4.31 27.10
C LYS A 118 -19.57 -2.81 27.33
N HIS A 119 -20.06 -1.97 26.42
CA HIS A 119 -19.90 -0.52 26.42
C HIS A 119 -21.20 0.20 26.03
N ASN A 120 -22.32 -0.24 26.61
CA ASN A 120 -23.67 0.22 26.24
C ASN A 120 -23.84 1.74 26.42
N ASP A 121 -23.04 2.37 27.30
CA ASP A 121 -22.98 3.82 27.48
C ASP A 121 -22.49 4.59 26.25
N SER A 122 -21.72 3.93 25.38
CA SER A 122 -21.18 4.50 24.14
C SER A 122 -21.68 3.76 22.89
N TYR A 123 -22.78 3.02 23.02
CA TYR A 123 -23.46 2.36 21.93
C TYR A 123 -24.72 3.15 21.56
N HIS A 124 -24.91 3.36 20.26
CA HIS A 124 -26.04 4.10 19.70
C HIS A 124 -26.71 3.28 18.60
N GLN A 125 -27.99 3.57 18.36
CA GLN A 125 -28.76 2.96 17.27
C GLN A 125 -29.42 4.05 16.42
N ASN A 126 -29.33 3.92 15.09
CA ASN A 126 -29.82 4.86 14.06
C ASN A 126 -29.18 6.27 14.03
N ILE A 127 -28.88 6.87 15.18
CA ILE A 127 -28.31 8.22 15.29
C ILE A 127 -27.31 8.29 16.44
N PHE A 128 -26.20 9.01 16.27
CA PHE A 128 -25.36 9.35 17.42
C PHE A 128 -25.99 10.53 18.15
N PHE A 129 -26.16 10.37 19.47
CA PHE A 129 -26.65 11.45 20.32
C PHE A 129 -25.69 11.68 21.49
N ILE A 130 -24.81 12.67 21.34
CA ILE A 130 -23.67 12.88 22.24
C ILE A 130 -23.83 14.21 22.96
N LYS A 131 -23.89 14.15 24.29
CA LYS A 131 -24.01 15.33 25.16
C LYS A 131 -22.64 15.76 25.69
N ASN A 132 -22.51 17.06 25.97
CA ASN A 132 -21.37 17.64 26.68
C ASN A 132 -20.01 17.47 25.98
N VAL A 133 -19.94 17.91 24.72
CA VAL A 133 -18.76 17.66 23.87
C VAL A 133 -17.48 18.34 24.36
N TYR A 134 -17.56 19.42 25.14
CA TYR A 134 -16.37 20.09 25.69
C TYR A 134 -15.54 19.21 26.64
N ALA A 135 -16.10 18.13 27.18
CA ALA A 135 -15.44 17.23 28.13
C ALA A 135 -15.19 15.81 27.58
N TYR A 136 -15.59 15.52 26.34
CA TYR A 136 -15.77 14.14 25.88
C TYR A 136 -14.64 13.68 24.94
N TYR A 137 -13.56 13.13 25.51
CA TYR A 137 -12.57 12.36 24.74
C TYR A 137 -12.98 10.88 24.74
N ASN A 138 -14.06 10.54 24.05
CA ASN A 138 -14.53 9.16 24.02
C ASN A 138 -14.81 8.71 22.59
N ILE A 139 -15.02 7.40 22.45
CA ILE A 139 -15.42 6.76 21.21
C ILE A 139 -16.81 6.20 21.41
N ASP A 140 -17.66 6.53 20.45
CA ASP A 140 -19.01 6.03 20.35
C ASP A 140 -19.14 5.16 19.10
N VAL A 141 -19.99 4.16 19.19
CA VAL A 141 -20.29 3.22 18.11
C VAL A 141 -21.77 3.29 17.80
N LEU A 142 -22.10 3.39 16.52
CA LEU A 142 -23.46 3.42 16.01
C LEU A 142 -23.71 2.22 15.12
N GLU A 143 -24.84 1.56 15.33
CA GLU A 143 -25.37 0.59 14.38
C GLU A 143 -26.59 1.17 13.64
N LYS A 144 -26.54 1.12 12.30
CA LYS A 144 -27.63 1.56 11.43
C LYS A 144 -27.67 0.68 10.18
N ASN A 145 -28.84 0.15 9.84
CA ASN A 145 -29.05 -0.68 8.63
C ASN A 145 -28.06 -1.86 8.52
N GLY A 146 -27.69 -2.48 9.65
CA GLY A 146 -26.72 -3.59 9.68
C GLY A 146 -25.26 -3.20 9.48
N LYS A 147 -24.96 -1.89 9.37
CA LYS A 147 -23.59 -1.36 9.32
C LYS A 147 -23.18 -0.76 10.66
N THR A 148 -21.90 -0.88 10.98
CA THR A 148 -21.30 -0.30 12.19
C THR A 148 -20.42 0.89 11.84
N TYR A 149 -20.67 2.01 12.51
CA TYR A 149 -19.93 3.25 12.42
C TYR A 149 -19.26 3.57 13.76
N VAL A 150 -18.05 4.11 13.73
CA VAL A 150 -17.26 4.49 14.91
C VAL A 150 -16.96 5.98 14.83
N SER A 151 -17.37 6.77 15.82
CA SER A 151 -17.07 8.20 15.87
C SER A 151 -15.81 8.47 16.69
N PHE A 152 -14.94 9.30 16.15
CA PHE A 152 -13.70 9.77 16.76
C PHE A 152 -13.78 11.28 16.98
N PHE A 153 -13.53 11.69 18.22
CA PHE A 153 -13.45 13.09 18.61
C PHE A 153 -12.01 13.46 18.95
N ASP A 154 -11.58 14.62 18.49
CA ASP A 154 -10.32 15.23 18.90
C ASP A 154 -10.50 16.74 19.05
N PHE A 155 -9.78 17.32 20.01
CA PHE A 155 -9.88 18.74 20.34
C PHE A 155 -8.50 19.34 20.36
N ASP A 156 -8.29 20.36 19.53
CA ASP A 156 -7.13 21.24 19.63
C ASP A 156 -7.54 22.61 20.19
N ASP A 157 -6.57 23.52 20.29
CA ASP A 157 -6.79 24.85 20.88
C ASP A 157 -7.79 25.69 20.06
N VAL A 158 -7.99 25.36 18.77
CA VAL A 158 -8.73 26.16 17.79
C VAL A 158 -10.04 25.50 17.36
N ASN A 159 -10.08 24.17 17.24
CA ASN A 159 -11.15 23.43 16.58
C ASN A 159 -11.64 22.22 17.38
N PHE A 160 -12.94 21.97 17.26
CA PHE A 160 -13.57 20.68 17.53
C PHE A 160 -13.46 19.79 16.28
N GLY A 161 -12.71 18.70 16.39
CA GLY A 161 -12.57 17.69 15.34
C GLY A 161 -13.50 16.51 15.57
N LEU A 162 -14.21 16.11 14.51
CA LEU A 162 -15.04 14.91 14.48
C LEU A 162 -14.74 14.13 13.19
N SER A 163 -14.57 12.81 13.32
CA SER A 163 -14.61 11.89 12.19
C SER A 163 -15.54 10.73 12.46
N VAL A 164 -16.36 10.39 11.48
CA VAL A 164 -17.16 9.16 11.51
C VAL A 164 -16.52 8.15 10.57
N CYS A 165 -16.26 6.96 11.10
CA CYS A 165 -15.60 5.89 10.37
C CYS A 165 -16.56 4.72 10.15
N SER A 166 -16.64 4.17 8.95
CA SER A 166 -17.32 2.89 8.68
C SER A 166 -16.37 1.73 8.94
N THR A 167 -16.90 0.64 9.48
CA THR A 167 -16.20 -0.65 9.56
C THR A 167 -16.26 -1.43 8.24
N ASP A 168 -17.18 -1.07 7.35
CA ASP A 168 -17.36 -1.63 6.02
C ASP A 168 -16.58 -0.81 4.98
N PRO A 169 -15.59 -1.39 4.28
CA PRO A 169 -14.79 -0.73 3.25
C PRO A 169 -15.56 -0.38 1.97
N THR A 170 -16.76 -0.92 1.78
CA THR A 170 -17.63 -0.60 0.63
C THR A 170 -18.61 0.53 0.92
N ASP A 171 -18.62 1.04 2.16
CA ASP A 171 -19.50 2.12 2.56
C ASP A 171 -19.08 3.44 1.92
N ASN A 172 -20.04 4.08 1.26
CA ASN A 172 -19.94 5.41 0.67
C ASN A 172 -20.92 6.38 1.32
N SER A 173 -21.30 6.13 2.57
CA SER A 173 -22.25 6.98 3.26
C SER A 173 -21.63 8.34 3.58
N LEU A 174 -22.48 9.36 3.66
CA LEU A 174 -22.13 10.64 4.22
C LEU A 174 -22.73 10.77 5.62
N TYR A 175 -22.34 11.79 6.36
CA TYR A 175 -23.01 12.14 7.60
C TYR A 175 -23.31 13.63 7.69
N GLU A 176 -24.41 13.94 8.37
CA GLU A 176 -24.78 15.28 8.79
C GLU A 176 -24.59 15.42 10.30
N ILE A 177 -24.19 16.60 10.75
CA ILE A 177 -24.01 16.95 12.15
C ILE A 177 -24.94 18.11 12.47
N LYS A 178 -25.71 17.99 13.55
CA LYS A 178 -26.53 19.08 14.10
C LYS A 178 -26.06 19.37 15.52
N LEU A 179 -25.62 20.60 15.76
CA LEU A 179 -25.23 21.11 17.07
C LEU A 179 -26.37 21.96 17.62
N LYS A 180 -26.83 21.62 18.83
CA LYS A 180 -27.84 22.38 19.57
C LYS A 180 -27.40 22.57 21.02
N SER A 181 -27.88 23.64 21.64
CA SER A 181 -27.72 23.91 23.08
C SER A 181 -29.10 24.16 23.67
N GLU A 182 -29.34 23.66 24.88
CA GLU A 182 -30.60 23.91 25.60
C GLU A 182 -30.78 25.38 25.99
N LYS A 183 -29.69 26.15 26.01
CA LYS A 183 -29.67 27.57 26.39
C LYS A 183 -29.71 28.53 25.21
N SER A 184 -29.79 28.03 23.98
CA SER A 184 -29.73 28.83 22.76
C SER A 184 -30.71 28.34 21.72
N ASN A 185 -31.40 29.28 21.07
CA ASN A 185 -32.31 28.97 19.97
C ASN A 185 -31.56 28.76 18.64
N PHE A 186 -30.26 29.05 18.60
CA PHE A 186 -29.44 28.82 17.43
C PHE A 186 -29.12 27.33 17.28
N GLY A 187 -28.93 26.89 16.03
CA GLY A 187 -28.48 25.55 15.71
C GLY A 187 -27.50 25.61 14.55
N ILE A 188 -26.43 24.83 14.61
CA ILE A 188 -25.49 24.68 13.49
C ILE A 188 -25.77 23.32 12.85
N THR A 189 -25.91 23.31 11.52
CA THR A 189 -26.04 22.09 10.74
C THR A 189 -24.91 22.04 9.73
N ILE A 190 -24.18 20.93 9.72
CA ILE A 190 -23.06 20.66 8.80
C ILE A 190 -23.44 19.40 8.02
N ASN A 191 -23.55 19.53 6.71
CA ASN A 191 -24.03 18.45 5.85
C ASN A 191 -22.88 17.85 5.02
N SER A 192 -23.16 16.70 4.42
CA SER A 192 -22.34 16.07 3.38
C SER A 192 -20.88 15.85 3.80
N GLN A 193 -20.66 15.41 5.03
CA GLN A 193 -19.33 15.04 5.50
C GLN A 193 -19.04 13.58 5.16
N ASN A 194 -17.82 13.29 4.71
CA ASN A 194 -17.45 11.94 4.28
C ASN A 194 -17.29 10.98 5.46
N VAL A 195 -17.98 9.84 5.42
CA VAL A 195 -17.61 8.70 6.25
C VAL A 195 -16.33 8.09 5.67
N ILE A 196 -15.32 7.84 6.51
CA ILE A 196 -14.04 7.24 6.11
C ILE A 196 -13.93 5.80 6.58
N LEU A 197 -13.02 5.01 6.01
CA LEU A 197 -12.79 3.65 6.50
C LEU A 197 -12.10 3.67 7.87
N PHE A 198 -12.60 2.85 8.80
CA PHE A 198 -11.95 2.65 10.09
C PHE A 198 -10.59 1.94 9.94
N ASN A 199 -9.53 2.59 10.42
CA ASN A 199 -8.15 2.11 10.44
C ASN A 199 -7.58 2.22 11.85
N GLU A 200 -7.31 1.10 12.53
CA GLU A 200 -6.87 1.08 13.92
C GLU A 200 -5.50 1.73 14.18
N ARG A 201 -4.65 1.83 13.15
CA ARG A 201 -3.33 2.47 13.25
C ARG A 201 -3.40 3.98 13.18
N GLU A 202 -4.43 4.50 12.50
CA GLU A 202 -4.68 5.94 12.38
C GLU A 202 -5.69 6.41 13.42
N HIS A 203 -6.74 5.64 13.64
CA HIS A 203 -7.83 5.92 14.59
C HIS A 203 -7.61 5.18 15.91
N CYS A 204 -6.45 5.41 16.52
CA CYS A 204 -6.13 4.83 17.82
C CYS A 204 -6.53 5.77 18.96
N PHE A 205 -7.53 5.36 19.74
CA PHE A 205 -7.96 6.09 20.94
C PHE A 205 -6.82 6.38 21.91
N LYS A 206 -5.99 5.36 22.20
CA LYS A 206 -4.89 5.48 23.16
C LYS A 206 -3.89 6.56 22.72
N CYS A 207 -3.77 6.85 21.41
CA CYS A 207 -2.97 7.95 20.92
C CYS A 207 -3.63 9.31 21.20
N VAL A 208 -4.95 9.42 21.00
CA VAL A 208 -5.71 10.64 21.34
C VAL A 208 -5.66 10.92 22.85
N SER A 209 -5.76 9.90 23.69
CA SER A 209 -5.70 10.02 25.14
C SER A 209 -4.29 10.07 25.73
N SER A 210 -3.24 10.08 24.90
CA SER A 210 -1.83 10.06 25.32
C SER A 210 -1.42 8.87 26.21
N THR A 211 -2.15 7.75 26.14
CA THR A 211 -1.86 6.52 26.91
C THR A 211 -1.35 5.37 26.02
N CYS A 212 -1.07 5.64 24.74
CA CYS A 212 -0.62 4.63 23.79
C CYS A 212 0.80 4.15 24.12
N LYS A 213 0.92 2.85 24.39
CA LYS A 213 2.21 2.18 24.58
C LYS A 213 2.82 1.67 23.27
N SER A 214 2.05 1.62 22.18
CA SER A 214 2.51 1.14 20.88
C SER A 214 3.52 2.12 20.28
N LYS A 215 4.78 1.69 20.13
CA LYS A 215 5.83 2.46 19.44
C LYS A 215 5.54 2.64 17.94
N PHE A 216 4.50 1.99 17.41
CA PHE A 216 4.24 1.92 15.97
C PHE A 216 3.01 2.70 15.52
N HIS A 217 2.27 3.29 16.46
CA HIS A 217 1.17 4.18 16.11
C HIS A 217 1.70 5.58 15.82
N ILE A 218 1.27 6.13 14.69
CA ILE A 218 1.76 7.38 14.10
C ILE A 218 1.66 8.55 15.09
N TYR A 219 0.59 8.57 15.88
CA TYR A 219 0.22 9.72 16.69
C TYR A 219 0.63 9.61 18.16
N LYS A 220 1.38 8.57 18.54
CA LYS A 220 1.87 8.44 19.92
C LYS A 220 2.68 9.66 20.35
N ASP A 221 3.64 10.07 19.52
CA ASP A 221 4.57 11.17 19.84
C ASP A 221 4.15 12.50 19.17
N ASN A 222 3.06 12.51 18.40
CA ASN A 222 2.61 13.69 17.66
C ASN A 222 1.08 13.82 17.62
N LYS A 223 0.47 13.91 18.81
CA LYS A 223 -0.99 14.06 18.99
C LYS A 223 -1.58 15.23 18.17
N LYS A 224 -0.84 16.33 18.02
CA LYS A 224 -1.29 17.51 17.27
C LYS A 224 -1.59 17.24 15.79
N GLU A 225 -1.09 16.15 15.22
CA GLU A 225 -1.40 15.78 13.83
C GLU A 225 -2.73 15.03 13.69
N ILE A 226 -3.33 14.55 14.78
CA ILE A 226 -4.65 13.90 14.75
C ILE A 226 -5.71 14.90 14.30
N SER A 227 -5.72 16.09 14.91
CA SER A 227 -6.68 17.16 14.59
C SER A 227 -6.61 17.58 13.12
N LYS A 228 -5.44 17.46 12.47
CA LYS A 228 -5.28 17.79 11.05
C LYS A 228 -6.04 16.86 10.12
N ARG A 229 -6.25 15.60 10.50
CA ARG A 229 -6.91 14.59 9.65
C ARG A 229 -8.39 14.38 9.94
N MET A 230 -8.92 15.09 10.94
CA MET A 230 -10.35 15.03 11.22
C MET A 230 -11.16 15.48 10.01
N THR A 231 -12.16 14.69 9.62
CA THR A 231 -12.99 14.94 8.43
C THR A 231 -13.82 16.20 8.59
N THR A 232 -14.31 16.47 9.80
CA THR A 232 -14.99 17.71 10.14
C THR A 232 -14.24 18.47 11.21
N LYS A 233 -14.12 19.79 11.02
CA LYS A 233 -13.53 20.72 11.99
C LYS A 233 -14.47 21.89 12.19
N ILE A 234 -14.77 22.18 13.44
CA ILE A 234 -15.68 23.25 13.82
C ILE A 234 -14.92 24.22 14.74
N ASN A 235 -14.83 25.48 14.36
CA ASN A 235 -14.07 26.46 15.14
C ASN A 235 -14.67 26.64 16.54
N ARG A 236 -13.82 26.49 17.57
CA ARG A 236 -14.23 26.48 18.97
C ARG A 236 -14.76 27.83 19.43
N ASP A 237 -14.17 28.93 18.99
CA ASP A 237 -14.58 30.28 19.39
C ASP A 237 -15.90 30.69 18.72
N CYS A 238 -16.14 30.25 17.49
CA CYS A 238 -17.45 30.39 16.86
C CYS A 238 -18.54 29.67 17.67
N VAL A 239 -18.29 28.41 18.04
CA VAL A 239 -19.24 27.62 18.84
C VAL A 239 -19.47 28.24 20.22
N LYS A 240 -18.41 28.66 20.93
CA LYS A 240 -18.53 29.34 22.23
C LYS A 240 -19.30 30.65 22.15
N ARG A 241 -19.05 31.48 21.12
CA ARG A 241 -19.79 32.75 20.92
C ARG A 241 -21.27 32.52 20.63
N MET A 242 -21.62 31.47 19.89
CA MET A 242 -23.01 31.19 19.50
C MET A 242 -23.84 30.52 20.60
N PHE A 243 -23.23 29.62 21.37
CA PHE A 243 -23.96 28.80 22.35
C PHE A 243 -23.65 29.14 23.82
N GLY A 244 -22.66 29.99 24.07
CA GLY A 244 -22.19 30.33 25.42
C GLY A 244 -21.53 29.14 26.14
N PRO A 245 -21.39 29.20 27.49
CA PRO A 245 -20.80 28.12 28.29
C PRO A 245 -21.77 26.93 28.50
N GLY A 246 -22.84 26.83 27.71
CA GLY A 246 -23.85 25.78 27.83
C GLY A 246 -23.38 24.41 27.35
N LEU A 247 -24.09 23.35 27.77
CA LEU A 247 -23.89 22.00 27.27
C LEU A 247 -24.33 21.94 25.81
N ILE A 248 -23.41 21.54 24.93
CA ILE A 248 -23.70 21.34 23.51
C ILE A 248 -23.95 19.86 23.27
N THR A 249 -25.01 19.61 22.51
CA THR A 249 -25.38 18.28 22.05
C THR A 249 -25.10 18.14 20.57
N TYR A 250 -24.42 17.07 20.20
CA TYR A 250 -24.18 16.67 18.81
C TYR A 250 -25.17 15.58 18.45
N THR A 251 -25.90 15.82 17.38
CA THR A 251 -26.74 14.82 16.73
C THR A 251 -26.09 14.51 15.38
N ILE A 252 -25.56 13.30 15.22
CA ILE A 252 -24.90 12.89 13.98
C ILE A 252 -25.74 11.81 13.33
N ASN A 253 -26.15 12.05 12.09
CA ASN A 253 -26.97 11.12 11.32
C ASN A 253 -26.22 10.70 10.05
N ILE A 254 -26.19 9.39 9.81
CA ILE A 254 -25.61 8.82 8.60
C ILE A 254 -26.64 8.90 7.48
N VAL A 255 -26.24 9.43 6.33
CA VAL A 255 -27.06 9.59 5.13
C VAL A 255 -26.44 8.73 4.04
N GLU A 256 -27.20 7.76 3.53
CA GLU A 256 -26.77 6.90 2.43
C GLU A 256 -26.89 7.67 1.10
N GLU A 257 -25.86 7.64 0.27
CA GLU A 257 -25.97 8.14 -1.10
C GLU A 257 -26.82 7.18 -1.93
N ALA A 258 -27.77 7.72 -2.71
CA ALA A 258 -28.48 6.95 -3.72
C ALA A 258 -27.47 6.46 -4.76
N LYS A 259 -27.33 5.14 -4.90
CA LYS A 259 -26.43 4.53 -5.89
C LYS A 259 -26.93 4.87 -7.28
N GLU A 260 -26.16 5.64 -8.05
CA GLU A 260 -26.27 5.61 -9.50
C GLU A 260 -25.70 4.27 -9.99
N ASP A 261 -26.53 3.47 -10.65
CA ASP A 261 -26.14 2.20 -11.27
C ASP A 261 -25.07 2.43 -12.35
N LYS A 262 -23.79 2.28 -11.98
CA LYS A 262 -22.69 2.11 -12.93
C LYS A 262 -22.37 0.63 -13.09
N SER A 263 -23.26 -0.08 -13.78
CA SER A 263 -22.88 -1.30 -14.48
C SER A 263 -22.10 -0.91 -15.75
N ALA A 264 -20.78 -0.98 -15.71
CA ALA A 264 -19.95 -0.96 -16.91
C ALA A 264 -18.90 -2.09 -16.83
N LYS A 265 -18.92 -2.90 -17.88
CA LYS A 265 -18.35 -4.24 -18.02
C LYS A 265 -16.83 -4.34 -17.85
N ASP A 266 -16.47 -5.53 -17.40
CA ASP A 266 -15.15 -6.13 -17.16
C ASP A 266 -14.47 -6.58 -18.47
N GLU A 267 -13.88 -5.65 -19.24
CA GLU A 267 -13.04 -6.00 -20.41
C GLU A 267 -11.64 -5.34 -20.40
N SER A 268 -11.39 -4.33 -19.56
CA SER A 268 -10.10 -3.60 -19.50
C SER A 268 -9.01 -4.26 -18.66
N LYS A 269 -9.31 -5.38 -17.97
CA LYS A 269 -8.39 -6.04 -17.04
C LYS A 269 -7.42 -7.00 -17.69
N VAL A 270 -7.63 -7.47 -18.93
CA VAL A 270 -6.76 -8.48 -19.56
C VAL A 270 -5.53 -7.83 -20.23
N GLU A 271 -5.70 -6.72 -20.93
CA GLU A 271 -4.59 -6.02 -21.61
C GLU A 271 -3.59 -5.40 -20.63
N LEU A 272 -4.06 -4.89 -19.48
CA LEU A 272 -3.20 -4.34 -18.44
C LEU A 272 -2.39 -5.43 -17.71
N LYS A 273 -2.95 -6.64 -17.54
CA LYS A 273 -2.27 -7.79 -16.94
C LYS A 273 -1.08 -8.24 -17.79
N ASP A 274 -1.27 -8.34 -19.10
CA ASP A 274 -0.21 -8.73 -20.04
C ASP A 274 0.89 -7.67 -20.15
N ALA A 275 0.52 -6.38 -20.17
CA ALA A 275 1.47 -5.29 -20.22
C ALA A 275 2.39 -5.28 -18.98
N ILE A 276 1.85 -5.59 -17.80
CA ILE A 276 2.63 -5.65 -16.55
C ILE A 276 3.53 -6.88 -16.52
N ILE A 277 3.04 -8.06 -16.94
CA ILE A 277 3.84 -9.30 -17.01
C ILE A 277 5.01 -9.14 -17.99
N ARG A 278 4.75 -8.57 -19.19
CA ARG A 278 5.82 -8.28 -20.17
C ARG A 278 6.85 -7.32 -19.60
N LYS A 279 6.40 -6.27 -18.88
CA LYS A 279 7.30 -5.30 -18.25
C LYS A 279 8.12 -5.90 -17.11
N ALA A 280 7.53 -6.78 -16.29
CA ALA A 280 8.23 -7.47 -15.21
C ALA A 280 9.23 -8.51 -15.75
N LYS A 281 8.87 -9.30 -16.76
CA LYS A 281 9.79 -10.22 -17.45
C LYS A 281 10.98 -9.47 -18.04
N LYS A 282 10.73 -8.31 -18.67
CA LYS A 282 11.79 -7.44 -19.21
C LYS A 282 12.74 -6.94 -18.12
N ILE A 283 12.23 -6.43 -17.00
CA ILE A 283 13.07 -5.95 -15.89
C ILE A 283 13.88 -7.10 -15.29
N PHE A 284 13.27 -8.26 -15.11
CA PHE A 284 13.94 -9.42 -14.55
C PHE A 284 15.06 -9.94 -15.46
N LEU A 285 14.83 -9.99 -16.78
CA LEU A 285 15.85 -10.33 -17.77
C LEU A 285 17.00 -9.31 -17.75
N GLN A 286 16.72 -8.02 -17.60
CA GLN A 286 17.76 -6.99 -17.44
C GLN A 286 18.61 -7.18 -16.17
N LEU A 287 18.02 -7.65 -15.06
CA LEU A 287 18.76 -7.98 -13.84
C LEU A 287 19.63 -9.25 -13.99
N LEU A 288 19.26 -10.14 -14.91
CA LEU A 288 20.05 -11.32 -15.27
C LEU A 288 21.09 -11.02 -16.34
N GLU A 289 21.11 -9.82 -16.92
CA GLU A 289 22.06 -9.47 -17.96
C GLU A 289 23.43 -9.12 -17.36
N CYS A 290 24.49 -9.77 -17.85
CA CYS A 290 25.84 -9.43 -17.41
C CYS A 290 26.21 -8.02 -17.91
N PRO A 291 26.69 -7.11 -17.04
CA PRO A 291 27.00 -5.74 -17.45
C PRO A 291 28.11 -5.64 -18.51
N LEU A 292 28.93 -6.69 -18.67
CA LEU A 292 30.06 -6.73 -19.59
C LEU A 292 29.74 -7.39 -20.92
N CYS A 293 29.35 -8.67 -20.89
CA CYS A 293 29.13 -9.44 -22.11
C CYS A 293 27.70 -9.32 -22.63
N LYS A 294 26.78 -8.72 -21.87
CA LYS A 294 25.36 -8.55 -22.22
C LYS A 294 24.59 -9.87 -22.39
N GLU A 295 25.23 -11.00 -22.10
CA GLU A 295 24.61 -12.31 -22.03
C GLU A 295 23.90 -12.52 -20.69
N TYR A 296 22.87 -13.37 -20.70
CA TYR A 296 22.19 -13.77 -19.47
C TYR A 296 23.10 -14.62 -18.58
N MET A 297 23.21 -14.21 -17.32
CA MET A 297 24.05 -14.83 -16.31
C MET A 297 23.50 -16.22 -15.95
N SER A 298 24.35 -17.24 -16.10
CA SER A 298 24.10 -18.59 -15.61
C SER A 298 24.94 -18.88 -14.36
N PRO A 299 24.50 -19.79 -13.48
CA PRO A 299 25.31 -20.22 -12.35
C PRO A 299 26.68 -20.74 -12.79
N PRO A 300 27.79 -20.41 -12.09
CA PRO A 300 27.90 -19.52 -10.94
C PRO A 300 27.72 -18.03 -11.27
N ILE A 301 26.90 -17.31 -10.51
CA ILE A 301 26.75 -15.85 -10.64
C ILE A 301 27.51 -15.21 -9.49
N TYR A 302 28.50 -14.37 -9.80
CA TYR A 302 29.37 -13.74 -8.83
C TYR A 302 28.85 -12.36 -8.44
N GLN A 303 29.14 -11.92 -7.22
CA GLN A 303 28.71 -10.62 -6.70
C GLN A 303 29.84 -9.91 -5.96
N CYS A 304 29.98 -8.58 -6.16
CA CYS A 304 30.90 -7.76 -5.39
C CYS A 304 30.33 -7.42 -4.00
N LEU A 305 31.16 -6.86 -3.11
CA LEU A 305 30.73 -6.50 -1.75
C LEU A 305 29.56 -5.50 -1.71
N THR A 306 29.43 -4.64 -2.72
CA THR A 306 28.33 -3.66 -2.81
C THR A 306 27.06 -4.21 -3.47
N GLY A 307 27.10 -5.42 -4.05
CA GLY A 307 25.91 -6.09 -4.56
C GLY A 307 25.79 -6.26 -6.07
N HIS A 308 26.73 -5.74 -6.87
CA HIS A 308 26.70 -5.89 -8.33
C HIS A 308 27.10 -7.29 -8.79
N THR A 309 26.36 -7.82 -9.77
CA THR A 309 26.49 -9.20 -10.24
C THR A 309 27.23 -9.34 -11.57
N ILE A 310 28.01 -10.41 -11.72
CA ILE A 310 28.83 -10.72 -12.90
C ILE A 310 28.70 -12.20 -13.25
N CYS A 311 28.61 -12.54 -14.54
CA CYS A 311 28.52 -13.93 -14.99
C CYS A 311 29.80 -14.75 -14.71
N ASN A 312 29.64 -16.07 -14.76
CA ASN A 312 30.72 -17.05 -14.69
C ASN A 312 31.81 -16.86 -15.77
N THR A 313 31.48 -16.38 -16.96
CA THR A 313 32.42 -16.23 -18.08
C THR A 313 33.26 -14.95 -17.97
N CYS A 314 32.70 -13.88 -17.41
CA CYS A 314 33.39 -12.60 -17.25
C CYS A 314 34.19 -12.52 -15.96
N LYS A 315 33.75 -13.20 -14.88
CA LYS A 315 34.43 -13.14 -13.58
C LYS A 315 35.94 -13.46 -13.64
N PRO A 316 36.42 -14.49 -14.37
CA PRO A 316 37.85 -14.82 -14.41
C PRO A 316 38.72 -13.68 -14.95
N LYS A 317 38.15 -12.78 -15.75
CA LYS A 317 38.85 -11.64 -16.35
C LYS A 317 38.89 -10.41 -15.44
N LEU A 318 38.28 -10.49 -14.25
CA LEU A 318 38.01 -9.35 -13.38
C LEU A 318 38.36 -9.60 -11.92
N THR A 319 39.16 -8.70 -11.36
CA THR A 319 39.47 -8.61 -9.93
C THR A 319 38.61 -7.57 -9.21
N LYS A 320 38.21 -6.51 -9.92
CA LYS A 320 37.36 -5.42 -9.44
C LYS A 320 36.05 -5.32 -10.22
N CYS A 321 35.03 -4.78 -9.58
CA CYS A 321 33.71 -4.58 -10.15
C CYS A 321 33.75 -3.47 -11.20
N PRO A 322 33.28 -3.70 -12.43
CA PRO A 322 33.27 -2.67 -13.45
C PRO A 322 32.26 -1.54 -13.15
N THR A 323 31.32 -1.76 -12.23
CA THR A 323 30.26 -0.80 -11.91
C THR A 323 30.61 0.11 -10.74
N CYS A 324 31.36 -0.40 -9.76
CA CYS A 324 31.63 0.32 -8.50
C CYS A 324 33.08 0.23 -8.03
N GLU A 325 33.96 -0.38 -8.84
CA GLU A 325 35.40 -0.57 -8.59
C GLU A 325 35.77 -1.41 -7.36
N GLU A 326 34.78 -1.89 -6.61
CA GLU A 326 34.97 -2.71 -5.42
C GLU A 326 35.44 -4.14 -5.75
N LEU A 327 36.12 -4.81 -4.83
CA LEU A 327 36.64 -6.16 -5.06
C LEU A 327 35.54 -7.18 -5.36
N ILE A 328 35.70 -7.94 -6.45
CA ILE A 328 34.88 -9.13 -6.71
C ILE A 328 35.68 -10.36 -6.27
N GLN A 329 35.43 -10.78 -5.04
CA GLN A 329 36.00 -11.99 -4.47
C GLN A 329 35.32 -13.26 -5.05
N LYS A 330 35.36 -14.38 -4.34
CA LYS A 330 34.67 -15.64 -4.74
C LYS A 330 33.20 -15.68 -4.30
N THR A 331 32.65 -14.55 -3.83
CA THR A 331 31.27 -14.44 -3.35
C THR A 331 30.28 -14.67 -4.49
N ARG A 332 29.36 -15.61 -4.30
CA ARG A 332 28.34 -16.01 -5.27
C ARG A 332 26.96 -15.55 -4.82
N ASN A 333 26.14 -15.12 -5.78
CA ASN A 333 24.74 -14.77 -5.57
C ASN A 333 23.86 -16.01 -5.81
N TYR A 334 23.80 -16.89 -4.81
CA TYR A 334 23.00 -18.12 -4.87
C TYR A 334 21.51 -17.86 -5.12
N THR A 335 20.98 -16.71 -4.65
CA THR A 335 19.60 -16.30 -4.91
C THR A 335 19.37 -16.08 -6.40
N LEU A 336 20.24 -15.31 -7.07
CA LEU A 336 20.13 -15.05 -8.50
C LEU A 336 20.42 -16.30 -9.33
N GLU A 337 21.29 -17.19 -8.85
CA GLU A 337 21.54 -18.49 -9.46
C GLU A 337 20.33 -19.42 -9.42
N GLU A 338 19.58 -19.44 -8.31
CA GLU A 338 18.39 -20.27 -8.18
C GLU A 338 17.24 -19.71 -9.00
N LEU A 339 17.13 -18.39 -9.09
CA LEU A 339 16.16 -17.72 -9.94
C LEU A 339 16.47 -17.90 -11.43
N SER A 340 17.75 -17.87 -11.85
CA SER A 340 18.11 -18.03 -13.26
C SER A 340 17.80 -19.42 -13.81
N LYS A 341 17.75 -20.46 -12.97
CA LYS A 341 17.30 -21.81 -13.37
C LYS A 341 15.80 -21.92 -13.63
N LYS A 342 14.99 -21.03 -13.05
CA LYS A 342 13.51 -21.11 -13.05
C LYS A 342 12.86 -20.22 -14.11
N VAL A 343 13.64 -19.56 -14.96
CA VAL A 343 13.15 -18.63 -15.96
C VAL A 343 13.49 -19.11 -17.37
N GLU A 344 12.49 -19.14 -18.24
CA GLU A 344 12.68 -19.36 -19.68
C GLU A 344 13.37 -18.14 -20.30
N LEU A 345 14.66 -18.31 -20.61
CA LEU A 345 15.46 -17.30 -21.28
C LEU A 345 15.08 -17.24 -22.77
N PRO A 346 15.02 -16.03 -23.37
CA PRO A 346 14.84 -15.92 -24.81
C PRO A 346 15.98 -16.63 -25.53
N THR A 347 15.67 -17.65 -26.34
CA THR A 347 16.63 -18.24 -27.26
C THR A 347 16.87 -17.27 -28.43
N GLU A 348 18.14 -17.12 -28.84
CA GLU A 348 18.55 -16.31 -30.00
C GLU A 348 17.94 -16.88 -31.31
N GLU A 349 16.68 -16.58 -31.58
CA GLU A 349 16.09 -16.79 -32.90
C GLU A 349 16.40 -15.59 -33.81
N LYS A 350 17.50 -15.75 -34.56
CA LYS A 350 17.81 -15.14 -35.86
C LYS A 350 18.11 -13.63 -35.88
N LYS A 351 19.40 -13.34 -35.70
CA LYS A 351 20.14 -12.41 -36.57
C LYS A 351 20.06 -12.90 -38.03
N SER A 352 18.97 -12.64 -38.74
CA SER A 352 18.86 -12.82 -40.19
C SER A 352 17.75 -11.95 -40.77
N LYS A 353 17.86 -10.62 -40.62
CA LYS A 353 17.08 -9.64 -41.40
C LYS A 353 17.86 -8.35 -41.71
N ASN A 354 19.19 -8.43 -41.88
CA ASN A 354 20.00 -7.29 -42.36
C ASN A 354 21.00 -7.63 -43.48
N GLU A 355 20.77 -8.72 -44.21
CA GLU A 355 21.42 -8.97 -45.50
C GLU A 355 20.37 -9.38 -46.51
N MET A 356 19.52 -8.43 -46.90
CA MET A 356 18.74 -8.41 -48.15
C MET A 356 17.88 -7.13 -48.16
N ASN A 357 18.55 -5.98 -48.19
CA ASN A 357 17.94 -4.73 -48.63
C ASN A 357 19.01 -3.86 -49.29
N PHE A 358 19.62 -4.41 -50.33
CA PHE A 358 20.23 -3.62 -51.40
C PHE A 358 20.04 -4.38 -52.72
N LYS A 359 18.79 -4.42 -53.18
CA LYS A 359 18.40 -4.65 -54.58
C LYS A 359 16.87 -4.66 -54.69
N ARG A 360 16.31 -3.51 -55.07
CA ARG A 360 15.30 -3.32 -56.13
C ARG A 360 14.56 -2.01 -55.91
N SER A 361 15.05 -0.98 -56.59
CA SER A 361 14.24 0.16 -57.03
C SER A 361 14.47 0.30 -58.53
N VAL A 362 13.63 -0.40 -59.28
CA VAL A 362 13.23 -0.15 -60.67
C VAL A 362 11.72 -0.44 -60.59
N ASP A 363 10.85 0.56 -60.72
CA ASP A 363 10.32 1.12 -61.96
C ASP A 363 9.75 2.53 -61.61
N GLU A 364 9.58 3.56 -62.43
CA GLU A 364 9.47 3.74 -63.88
C GLU A 364 9.47 5.27 -64.09
N ASN A 365 10.21 5.79 -65.07
CA ASN A 365 9.77 6.90 -65.94
C ASN A 365 10.80 7.11 -67.06
N GLY A 366 10.27 7.24 -68.27
CA GLY A 366 10.97 6.93 -69.53
C GLY A 366 11.92 8.00 -70.06
N THR A 367 12.79 7.58 -70.98
CA THR A 367 12.96 8.11 -72.35
C THR A 367 14.07 7.34 -73.08
N GLU A 368 13.78 6.87 -74.30
CA GLU A 368 14.75 6.42 -75.33
C GLU A 368 15.53 7.62 -75.92
N PRO A 369 16.51 7.47 -76.84
CA PRO A 369 17.34 6.31 -77.24
C PRO A 369 18.86 6.64 -77.32
N ASP A 370 19.72 5.63 -77.53
CA ASP A 370 20.77 5.58 -78.58
C ASP A 370 21.93 4.59 -78.27
N VAL A 371 22.30 3.84 -79.31
CA VAL A 371 23.43 2.89 -79.44
C VAL A 371 24.56 3.69 -80.15
N PRO A 372 25.89 3.56 -79.91
CA PRO A 372 26.60 2.29 -80.12
C PRO A 372 27.98 2.02 -79.42
N ALA A 373 28.36 0.73 -79.50
CA ALA A 373 29.70 0.20 -79.84
C ALA A 373 30.89 0.18 -78.83
N LYS A 374 31.40 -1.06 -78.68
CA LYS A 374 32.81 -1.53 -78.68
C LYS A 374 33.76 -1.00 -77.58
N VAL A 375 34.47 -1.91 -76.88
CA VAL A 375 35.83 -2.42 -77.19
C VAL A 375 36.34 -3.30 -76.03
N GLN A 376 37.11 -4.32 -76.42
CA GLN A 376 37.84 -5.35 -75.69
C GLN A 376 39.05 -4.88 -74.85
N LYS A 377 39.44 -5.76 -73.88
CA LYS A 377 40.82 -6.11 -73.44
C LYS A 377 41.60 -5.00 -72.68
N SER A 378 42.47 -5.28 -71.72
CA SER A 378 43.17 -6.50 -71.25
C SER A 378 43.35 -6.43 -69.74
#